data_AF-A0A158KWC3-F1
#
_entry.id   AF-A0A158KWC3-F1
#
_cell.length_a   1.000
_cell.length_b   1.000
_cell.length_c   1.000
_cell.angle_alpha   90.00
_cell.angle_beta   90.00
_cell.angle_gamma   90.00
#
_symmetry.space_group_name_H-M   'P 1'
#
loop_
_entity.id
_entity.type
_entity.pdbx_description
1 polymer ?
#
loop_
_entity_poly.entity_id
_entity_poly.type
_entity_poly.pdbx_seq_one_letter_code
_entity_poly.pdbx_strand_id
1 'polypeptide(L)'
;MPNRMTAVRTNPTLNSTKDVSLNALTFEALWSAYPKFDPCRGHYQDQCAARLGVALRGCGIEGLSFRGVRCNADDPGHMLRAAEVAEWLHRRPFAGCPEAVSLMPGRWDTDAKGRTGIVFFDGYWHRDSDGPNVTTGNHIDLWNGSRLTMAGVTGTLATIGRFVLGRRSIGAGTALVTLICVIPTRYYSGKSIDSGRHGVGVLCSIGPRQFLGMDRN
;
A
#
# COMPACT_ATOMS: atom_id res chain seq x y z
N MET A 1 -13.97 -3.77 -7.84
CA MET A 1 -12.71 -3.55 -8.61
C MET A 1 -12.81 -2.22 -9.36
N PRO A 2 -11.74 -1.43 -9.54
CA PRO A 2 -11.76 -0.17 -10.31
C PRO A 2 -12.08 -0.37 -11.80
N ASN A 3 -12.02 -1.63 -12.27
CA ASN A 3 -12.33 -2.04 -13.62
C ASN A 3 -13.66 -2.77 -13.65
N ARG A 4 -14.56 -2.33 -14.54
CA ARG A 4 -15.79 -3.07 -14.83
C ARG A 4 -15.44 -4.39 -15.54
N MET A 5 -16.31 -5.39 -15.38
CA MET A 5 -16.17 -6.66 -16.08
C MET A 5 -16.07 -6.43 -17.58
N THR A 6 -15.01 -6.94 -18.20
CA THR A 6 -14.83 -6.90 -19.65
C THR A 6 -15.27 -8.25 -20.22
N ALA A 7 -16.41 -8.27 -20.91
CA ALA A 7 -16.82 -9.46 -21.66
C ALA A 7 -15.97 -9.59 -22.93
N VAL A 8 -15.20 -10.67 -23.03
CA VAL A 8 -14.42 -11.02 -24.23
C VAL A 8 -15.15 -12.15 -24.94
N ARG A 9 -15.55 -11.92 -26.19
CA ARG A 9 -16.14 -12.96 -27.05
C ARG A 9 -15.03 -13.64 -27.85
N THR A 10 -15.06 -14.97 -27.91
CA THR A 10 -14.14 -15.76 -28.74
C THR A 10 -14.55 -15.71 -30.21
N ASN A 11 -13.59 -15.96 -31.11
CA ASN A 11 -13.81 -16.07 -32.55
C ASN A 11 -12.94 -17.23 -33.10
N PRO A 12 -13.26 -17.78 -34.29
CA PRO A 12 -12.53 -18.90 -34.87
C PRO A 12 -11.19 -18.51 -35.51
N THR A 13 -10.80 -17.24 -35.48
CA THR A 13 -9.51 -16.80 -36.03
C THR A 13 -8.38 -17.22 -35.10
N LEU A 14 -7.50 -18.08 -35.61
CA LEU A 14 -6.33 -18.57 -34.89
C LEU A 14 -5.44 -17.38 -34.46
N ASN A 15 -4.93 -17.42 -33.23
CA ASN A 15 -4.07 -16.39 -32.64
C ASN A 15 -4.70 -14.99 -32.52
N SER A 16 -6.03 -14.88 -32.48
CA SER A 16 -6.71 -13.61 -32.22
C SER A 16 -6.39 -13.09 -30.81
N THR A 17 -5.84 -11.88 -30.73
CA THR A 17 -5.58 -11.17 -29.48
C THR A 17 -6.57 -10.02 -29.29
N LYS A 18 -6.95 -9.75 -28.03
CA LYS A 18 -7.74 -8.58 -27.66
C LYS A 18 -7.05 -7.87 -26.51
N ASP A 19 -6.66 -6.62 -26.75
CA ASP A 19 -6.13 -5.77 -25.69
C ASP A 19 -7.25 -5.34 -24.74
N VAL A 20 -6.98 -5.48 -23.44
CA VAL A 20 -7.88 -5.03 -22.37
C VAL A 20 -7.11 -4.03 -21.51
N SER A 21 -7.52 -2.76 -21.55
CA SER A 21 -6.97 -1.72 -20.69
C SER A 21 -7.60 -1.79 -19.29
N LEU A 22 -6.76 -1.87 -18.27
CA LEU A 22 -7.17 -1.86 -16.86
C LEU A 22 -6.66 -0.57 -16.21
N ASN A 23 -7.56 0.12 -15.52
CA ASN A 23 -7.22 1.19 -14.59
C ASN A 23 -6.49 0.60 -13.38
N ALA A 24 -5.26 1.06 -13.18
CA ALA A 24 -4.52 0.80 -11.96
C ALA A 24 -4.87 1.85 -10.89
N LEU A 25 -4.82 1.46 -9.62
CA LEU A 25 -4.91 2.39 -8.51
C LEU A 25 -3.75 3.40 -8.57
N THR A 26 -4.03 4.69 -8.36
CA THR A 26 -3.00 5.73 -8.20
C THR A 26 -2.89 6.16 -6.73
N PHE A 27 -1.73 6.70 -6.35
CA PHE A 27 -1.52 7.17 -4.99
C PHE A 27 -2.44 8.36 -4.65
N GLU A 28 -2.64 9.27 -5.60
CA GLU A 28 -3.49 10.46 -5.45
C GLU A 28 -4.93 10.06 -5.17
N ALA A 29 -5.45 9.07 -5.91
CA ALA A 29 -6.80 8.58 -5.70
C ALA A 29 -6.94 7.97 -4.30
N LEU A 30 -5.96 7.14 -3.90
CA LEU A 30 -5.95 6.52 -2.56
C LEU A 30 -5.82 7.56 -1.44
N TRP A 31 -4.93 8.54 -1.61
CA TRP A 31 -4.72 9.63 -0.66
C TRP A 31 -5.95 10.51 -0.51
N SER A 32 -6.60 10.87 -1.63
CA SER A 32 -7.83 11.66 -1.61
C SER A 32 -9.02 10.91 -1.02
N ALA A 33 -9.05 9.57 -1.13
CA ALA A 33 -10.08 8.73 -0.57
C ALA A 33 -9.88 8.42 0.93
N TYR A 34 -8.73 8.79 1.51
CA TYR A 34 -8.44 8.46 2.91
C TYR A 34 -9.33 9.24 3.88
N PRO A 35 -10.13 8.56 4.73
CA PRO A 35 -11.10 9.22 5.60
C PRO A 35 -10.41 9.95 6.76
N LYS A 36 -10.96 11.11 7.14
CA LYS A 36 -10.50 11.90 8.31
C LYS A 36 -11.07 11.41 9.64
N PHE A 37 -12.01 10.47 9.61
CA PHE A 37 -12.74 9.95 10.75
C PHE A 37 -12.53 8.44 10.88
N ASP A 38 -12.82 7.92 12.07
CA ASP A 38 -12.83 6.49 12.37
C ASP A 38 -14.10 5.83 11.80
N PRO A 39 -13.98 4.85 10.88
CA PRO A 39 -15.15 4.28 10.21
C PRO A 39 -15.89 3.23 11.06
N CYS A 40 -15.20 2.56 11.98
CA CYS A 40 -15.80 1.54 12.84
C CYS A 40 -16.41 2.16 14.10
N ARG A 41 -17.64 1.74 14.42
CA ARG A 41 -18.31 2.07 15.68
C ARG A 41 -17.94 1.04 16.75
N GLY A 42 -17.91 1.46 18.01
CA GLY A 42 -17.60 0.59 19.16
C GLY A 42 -16.20 0.84 19.74
N HIS A 43 -15.73 -0.09 20.58
CA HIS A 43 -14.47 0.05 21.35
C HIS A 43 -13.22 -0.34 20.55
N TYR A 44 -13.10 0.14 19.31
CA TYR A 44 -11.90 -0.04 18.49
C TYR A 44 -11.01 1.20 18.62
N GLN A 45 -9.99 1.11 19.48
CA GLN A 45 -9.05 2.21 19.74
C GLN A 45 -8.17 2.52 18.52
N ASP A 46 -7.65 1.47 17.87
CA ASP A 46 -6.80 1.57 16.68
C ASP A 46 -7.58 1.21 15.41
N GLN A 47 -7.90 2.20 14.57
CA GLN A 47 -8.61 1.95 13.31
C GLN A 47 -7.82 2.38 12.06
N CYS A 48 -6.49 2.45 12.16
CA CYS A 48 -5.61 2.80 11.04
C CYS A 48 -5.82 1.88 9.81
N ALA A 49 -5.96 0.58 10.05
CA ALA A 49 -6.27 -0.41 9.02
C ALA A 49 -7.66 -0.21 8.40
N ALA A 50 -8.65 0.19 9.21
CA ALA A 50 -10.02 0.36 8.73
C ALA A 50 -10.13 1.61 7.85
N ARG A 51 -9.44 2.70 8.22
CA ARG A 51 -9.32 3.89 7.37
C ARG A 51 -8.69 3.55 6.02
N LEU A 52 -7.61 2.76 6.01
CA LEU A 52 -6.98 2.30 4.77
C LEU A 52 -7.94 1.42 3.94
N GLY A 53 -8.63 0.47 4.58
CA GLY A 53 -9.59 -0.40 3.90
C GLY A 53 -10.76 0.36 3.27
N VAL A 54 -11.28 1.38 3.96
CA VAL A 54 -12.29 2.30 3.41
C VAL A 54 -11.74 3.11 2.24
N ALA A 55 -10.51 3.62 2.33
CA ALA A 55 -9.85 4.35 1.24
C ALA A 55 -9.69 3.47 0.00
N LEU A 56 -9.18 2.24 0.18
CA LEU A 56 -9.04 1.24 -0.88
C LEU A 56 -10.38 0.94 -1.55
N ARG A 57 -11.45 0.75 -0.74
CA ARG A 57 -12.80 0.53 -1.25
C ARG A 57 -13.32 1.74 -2.03
N GLY A 58 -13.05 2.96 -1.57
CA GLY A 58 -13.36 4.19 -2.29
C GLY A 58 -12.71 4.27 -3.67
N CYS A 59 -11.55 3.63 -3.84
CA CYS A 59 -10.88 3.48 -5.14
C CYS A 59 -11.29 2.21 -5.91
N GLY A 60 -12.38 1.53 -5.51
CA GLY A 60 -12.87 0.33 -6.15
C GLY A 60 -12.16 -0.97 -5.74
N ILE A 61 -11.24 -0.94 -4.78
CA ILE A 61 -10.58 -2.15 -4.24
C ILE A 61 -11.40 -2.66 -3.05
N GLU A 62 -12.36 -3.53 -3.34
CA GLU A 62 -13.37 -3.98 -2.36
C GLU A 62 -12.81 -4.83 -1.21
N GLY A 63 -11.62 -5.40 -1.34
CA GLY A 63 -11.05 -6.25 -0.27
C GLY A 63 -11.69 -7.64 -0.15
N LEU A 64 -12.34 -8.15 -1.20
CA LEU A 64 -13.04 -9.45 -1.19
C LEU A 64 -12.13 -10.65 -0.91
N SER A 65 -10.84 -10.56 -1.25
CA SER A 65 -9.82 -11.59 -0.97
C SER A 65 -9.19 -11.46 0.42
N PHE A 66 -9.49 -10.40 1.17
CA PHE A 66 -9.02 -10.24 2.54
C PHE A 66 -9.73 -11.25 3.45
N ARG A 67 -8.94 -11.95 4.28
CA ARG A 67 -9.42 -13.02 5.19
C ARG A 67 -9.18 -12.70 6.67
N GLY A 68 -8.67 -11.51 6.98
CA GLY A 68 -8.45 -11.07 8.34
C GLY A 68 -9.70 -10.53 9.02
N VAL A 69 -9.51 -10.05 10.24
CA VAL A 69 -10.54 -9.56 11.14
C VAL A 69 -11.10 -8.22 10.66
N ARG A 70 -12.42 -8.07 10.80
CA ARG A 70 -13.19 -6.87 10.46
C ARG A 70 -14.05 -6.42 11.63
N CYS A 71 -14.35 -5.13 11.72
CA CYS A 71 -15.18 -4.59 12.82
C CYS A 71 -16.67 -4.81 12.61
N ASN A 72 -17.10 -4.92 11.36
CA ASN A 72 -18.42 -5.37 10.97
C ASN A 72 -18.23 -6.40 9.84
N ALA A 73 -18.82 -7.59 9.98
CA ALA A 73 -18.66 -8.66 9.00
C ALA A 73 -19.18 -8.26 7.61
N ASP A 74 -20.16 -7.35 7.57
CA ASP A 74 -20.85 -6.96 6.33
C ASP A 74 -20.13 -5.86 5.52
N ASP A 75 -19.17 -5.14 6.12
CA ASP A 75 -18.38 -4.16 5.36
C ASP A 75 -16.98 -4.71 5.02
N PRO A 76 -16.74 -5.16 3.77
CA PRO A 76 -15.44 -5.69 3.37
C PRO A 76 -14.29 -4.67 3.44
N GLY A 77 -14.58 -3.36 3.53
CA GLY A 77 -13.58 -2.29 3.72
C GLY A 77 -13.18 -2.05 5.18
N HIS A 78 -13.89 -2.62 6.15
CA HIS A 78 -13.64 -2.38 7.58
C HIS A 78 -12.58 -3.33 8.19
N MET A 79 -11.39 -3.36 7.61
CA MET A 79 -10.27 -4.20 8.04
C MET A 79 -9.68 -3.70 9.37
N LEU A 80 -9.50 -4.56 10.37
CA LEU A 80 -9.10 -4.10 11.72
C LEU A 80 -7.60 -4.20 12.03
N ARG A 81 -6.96 -5.31 11.69
CA ARG A 81 -5.59 -5.58 12.13
C ARG A 81 -4.58 -5.15 11.08
N ALA A 82 -3.75 -4.16 11.40
CA ALA A 82 -2.74 -3.62 10.49
C ALA A 82 -1.80 -4.69 9.90
N ALA A 83 -1.34 -5.63 10.71
CA ALA A 83 -0.47 -6.73 10.25
C ALA A 83 -1.19 -7.65 9.23
N GLU A 84 -2.45 -7.99 9.46
CA GLU A 84 -3.22 -8.82 8.52
C GLU A 84 -3.44 -8.11 7.18
N VAL A 85 -3.65 -6.78 7.22
CA VAL A 85 -3.75 -5.96 6.01
C VAL A 85 -2.40 -5.91 5.28
N ALA A 86 -1.29 -5.74 5.99
CA ALA A 86 0.04 -5.75 5.39
C ALA A 86 0.35 -7.09 4.70
N GLU A 87 0.05 -8.21 5.37
CA GLU A 87 0.16 -9.55 4.79
C GLU A 87 -0.71 -9.75 3.55
N TRP A 88 -1.92 -9.20 3.57
CA TRP A 88 -2.80 -9.23 2.40
C TRP A 88 -2.25 -8.40 1.24
N LEU A 89 -1.70 -7.21 1.49
CA LEU A 89 -1.05 -6.38 0.47
C LEU A 89 0.22 -7.03 -0.09
N HIS A 90 0.98 -7.76 0.73
CA HIS A 90 2.16 -8.50 0.29
C HIS A 90 1.84 -9.54 -0.80
N ARG A 91 0.62 -10.11 -0.76
CA ARG A 91 0.11 -11.03 -1.80
C ARG A 91 -0.35 -10.35 -3.09
N ARG A 92 -0.17 -9.02 -3.21
CA ARG A 92 -0.52 -8.20 -4.37
C ARG A 92 -1.98 -8.41 -4.84
N PRO A 93 -2.97 -8.11 -3.98
CA PRO A 93 -4.35 -8.57 -4.13
C PRO A 93 -5.16 -7.81 -5.19
N PHE A 94 -4.56 -6.86 -5.90
CA PHE A 94 -5.21 -6.10 -6.96
C PHE A 94 -4.24 -5.76 -8.10
N ALA A 95 -4.78 -5.52 -9.29
CA ALA A 95 -4.01 -5.14 -10.47
C ALA A 95 -3.26 -3.83 -10.24
N GLY A 96 -1.95 -3.84 -10.51
CA GLY A 96 -1.09 -2.68 -10.25
C GLY A 96 -0.67 -2.54 -8.78
N CYS A 97 -0.99 -3.49 -7.89
CA CYS A 97 -0.41 -3.51 -6.55
C CYS A 97 1.11 -3.68 -6.67
N PRO A 98 1.92 -2.68 -6.26
CA PRO A 98 3.37 -2.78 -6.32
C PRO A 98 3.88 -3.80 -5.29
N GLU A 99 5.14 -4.17 -5.48
CA GLU A 99 5.85 -5.07 -4.58
C GLU A 99 6.20 -4.38 -3.25
N ALA A 100 6.16 -5.17 -2.18
CA ALA A 100 6.58 -4.76 -0.86
C ALA A 100 8.09 -4.54 -0.81
N VAL A 101 8.53 -3.41 -0.25
CA VAL A 101 9.94 -3.21 0.11
C VAL A 101 10.04 -3.05 1.61
N SER A 102 10.93 -3.81 2.25
CA SER A 102 11.30 -3.63 3.64
C SER A 102 12.34 -2.53 3.77
N LEU A 103 12.13 -1.63 4.72
CA LEU A 103 13.05 -0.58 5.08
C LEU A 103 13.72 -0.90 6.42
N MET A 104 14.91 -0.35 6.58
CA MET A 104 15.67 -0.54 7.80
C MET A 104 15.05 0.31 8.94
N PRO A 105 14.73 -0.27 10.10
CA PRO A 105 14.04 0.39 11.22
C PRO A 105 14.62 1.75 11.63
N GLY A 106 15.95 1.89 11.63
CA GLY A 106 16.65 3.11 12.07
C GLY A 106 16.85 4.19 11.00
N ARG A 107 16.45 3.94 9.75
CA ARG A 107 16.64 4.84 8.60
C ARG A 107 15.43 4.92 7.67
N TRP A 108 14.31 4.33 8.08
CA TRP A 108 13.14 4.18 7.23
C TRP A 108 12.62 5.52 6.70
N ASP A 109 12.72 6.58 7.49
CA ASP A 109 12.28 7.93 7.15
C ASP A 109 13.12 8.52 6.01
N THR A 110 14.44 8.37 6.09
CA THR A 110 15.35 8.77 5.03
C THR A 110 15.18 7.92 3.77
N ASP A 111 14.96 6.62 3.92
CA ASP A 111 14.73 5.70 2.81
C ASP A 111 13.37 5.89 2.12
N ALA A 112 12.38 6.36 2.87
CA ALA A 112 11.02 6.63 2.40
C ALA A 112 10.90 8.05 1.80
N LYS A 113 11.82 8.96 2.12
CA LYS A 113 11.76 10.35 1.67
C LYS A 113 11.68 10.44 0.14
N GLY A 114 10.74 11.25 -0.36
CA GLY A 114 10.48 11.40 -1.79
C GLY A 114 9.75 10.23 -2.45
N ARG A 115 9.47 9.14 -1.73
CA ARG A 115 8.64 8.02 -2.20
C ARG A 115 7.21 8.18 -1.68
N THR A 116 6.22 7.70 -2.43
CA THR A 116 4.82 7.67 -1.99
C THR A 116 4.36 6.23 -1.80
N GLY A 117 3.35 5.99 -0.97
CA GLY A 117 2.77 4.66 -0.85
C GLY A 117 2.01 4.38 0.43
N ILE A 118 1.61 3.11 0.58
CA ILE A 118 1.14 2.55 1.85
C ILE A 118 2.38 2.14 2.65
N VAL A 119 2.43 2.51 3.93
CA VAL A 119 3.48 2.17 4.89
C VAL A 119 2.92 1.37 6.05
N PHE A 120 3.55 0.23 6.35
CA PHE A 120 3.27 -0.56 7.54
C PHE A 120 4.48 -0.59 8.48
N PHE A 121 4.18 -0.55 9.75
CA PHE A 121 5.13 -0.53 10.84
C PHE A 121 4.76 -1.63 11.82
N ASP A 122 5.67 -2.58 12.00
CA ASP A 122 5.50 -3.71 12.90
C ASP A 122 6.17 -3.45 14.24
N GLY A 123 5.43 -3.54 15.34
CA GLY A 123 5.94 -3.38 16.70
C GLY A 123 6.64 -2.05 16.97
N TYR A 124 6.22 -0.95 16.32
CA TYR A 124 6.90 0.35 16.41
C TYR A 124 6.36 1.23 17.55
N TRP A 125 5.08 1.09 17.92
CA TRP A 125 4.48 1.88 19.01
C TRP A 125 4.41 1.11 20.31
N HIS A 126 4.55 1.84 21.42
CA HIS A 126 4.24 1.32 22.73
C HIS A 126 2.72 1.28 22.92
N ARG A 127 2.19 0.17 23.38
CA ARG A 127 0.80 0.05 23.85
C ARG A 127 0.73 0.21 25.36
N ASP A 128 -0.43 0.59 25.88
CA ASP A 128 -0.68 0.65 27.32
C ASP A 128 -0.48 -0.72 28.01
N SER A 129 -0.62 -1.81 27.24
CA SER A 129 -0.36 -3.18 27.69
C SER A 129 1.12 -3.60 27.65
N ASP A 130 2.00 -2.79 27.06
CA ASP A 130 3.40 -3.15 26.89
C ASP A 130 4.18 -2.92 28.20
N GLY A 131 5.14 -3.81 28.48
CA GLY A 131 6.09 -3.63 29.57
C GLY A 131 7.14 -2.56 29.24
N PRO A 132 7.92 -2.10 30.25
CA PRO A 132 8.96 -1.11 30.03
C PRO A 132 9.92 -1.50 28.90
N ASN A 133 10.21 -0.57 27.99
CA ASN A 133 11.10 -0.76 26.83
C ASN A 133 10.65 -1.81 25.79
N VAL A 134 9.38 -2.22 25.79
CA VAL A 134 8.80 -3.11 24.77
C VAL A 134 7.86 -2.31 23.88
N THR A 135 7.82 -2.60 22.58
CA THR A 135 6.86 -2.02 21.64
C THR A 135 6.20 -3.14 20.83
N THR A 136 4.87 -3.24 20.90
CA THR A 136 4.09 -4.24 20.13
C THR A 136 3.01 -3.62 19.23
N GLY A 137 2.89 -2.29 19.26
CA GLY A 137 1.92 -1.52 18.51
C GLY A 137 2.22 -1.48 17.02
N ASN A 138 1.27 -1.98 16.22
CA ASN A 138 1.34 -2.00 14.77
C ASN A 138 0.57 -0.82 14.17
N HIS A 139 1.08 -0.23 13.08
CA HIS A 139 0.41 0.86 12.38
C HIS A 139 0.48 0.69 10.87
N ILE A 140 -0.58 1.08 10.16
CA ILE A 140 -0.60 1.13 8.70
C ILE A 140 -1.23 2.44 8.22
N ASP A 141 -0.62 3.10 7.24
CA ASP A 141 -1.00 4.45 6.81
C ASP A 141 -0.53 4.73 5.38
N LEU A 142 -0.88 5.89 4.81
CA LEU A 142 -0.30 6.39 3.57
C LEU A 142 0.80 7.41 3.87
N TRP A 143 1.87 7.35 3.08
CA TRP A 143 3.02 8.25 3.11
C TRP A 143 3.15 8.98 1.78
N ASN A 144 3.25 10.31 1.81
CA ASN A 144 3.34 11.12 0.59
C ASN A 144 4.76 11.59 0.23
N GLY A 145 5.80 10.98 0.80
CA GLY A 145 7.19 11.43 0.61
C GLY A 145 7.68 12.41 1.66
N SER A 146 6.79 12.92 2.51
CA SER A 146 7.13 13.89 3.56
C SER A 146 6.36 13.67 4.88
N ARG A 147 5.13 13.17 4.82
CA ARG A 147 4.26 12.98 5.99
C ARG A 147 3.27 11.82 5.78
N LEU A 148 2.74 11.35 6.91
CA LEU A 148 1.62 10.42 6.98
C LEU A 148 0.27 11.18 6.88
N THR A 149 -0.82 10.47 6.56
CA THR A 149 -2.16 11.11 6.48
C THR A 149 -2.68 11.55 7.84
N MET A 150 -2.44 10.75 8.87
CA MET A 150 -2.99 10.90 10.22
C MET A 150 -2.05 11.60 11.19
N ALA A 151 -1.26 12.55 10.71
CA ALA A 151 -0.29 13.28 11.54
C ALA A 151 -0.87 14.05 12.75
N GLY A 152 -2.20 14.09 12.92
CA GLY A 152 -2.91 14.96 13.86
C GLY A 152 -3.82 14.29 14.89
N VAL A 153 -3.96 12.96 14.96
CA VAL A 153 -4.73 12.31 16.05
C VAL A 153 -3.81 11.94 17.20
N THR A 154 -3.89 12.75 18.26
CA THR A 154 -3.35 12.75 19.64
C THR A 154 -2.09 11.93 20.01
N GLY A 155 -1.80 10.77 19.41
CA GLY A 155 -0.55 10.01 19.58
C GLY A 155 0.48 10.19 18.46
N THR A 156 0.09 10.65 17.26
CA THR A 156 0.99 10.75 16.11
C THR A 156 1.86 12.02 16.14
N LEU A 157 1.45 13.07 16.85
CA LEU A 157 2.19 14.34 16.96
C LEU A 157 3.50 14.23 17.75
N ALA A 158 3.55 13.43 18.81
CA ALA A 158 4.78 13.25 19.59
C ALA A 158 5.90 12.57 18.77
N THR A 159 5.52 11.76 17.78
CA THR A 159 6.43 11.01 16.91
C THR A 159 6.74 11.77 15.62
N ILE A 160 5.76 12.40 14.96
CA ILE A 160 6.01 13.26 13.80
C ILE A 160 6.78 14.52 14.19
N GLY A 161 6.58 15.05 15.40
CA GLY A 161 7.42 16.12 15.95
C GLY A 161 8.89 15.71 16.05
N ARG A 162 9.20 14.43 16.34
CA ARG A 162 10.58 13.91 16.31
C ARG A 162 11.12 13.73 14.89
N PHE A 163 10.28 13.32 13.94
CA PHE A 163 10.64 13.18 12.52
C PHE A 163 10.83 14.52 11.78
N VAL A 164 10.01 15.54 12.08
CA VAL A 164 10.06 16.85 11.42
C VAL A 164 11.10 17.79 12.06
N LEU A 165 11.42 17.62 13.36
CA LEU A 165 12.41 18.42 14.09
C LEU A 165 13.76 17.70 14.33
N GLY A 166 14.03 16.60 13.63
CA GLY A 166 15.38 16.00 13.57
C GLY A 166 15.88 15.32 14.85
N ARG A 167 14.98 14.81 15.72
CA ARG A 167 15.39 14.01 16.88
C ARG A 167 15.23 12.52 16.60
N ARG A 168 16.37 11.84 16.42
CA ARG A 168 16.49 10.38 16.27
C ARG A 168 15.67 9.68 17.34
N SER A 169 14.81 8.76 16.93
CA SER A 169 13.88 8.01 17.78
C SER A 169 14.63 7.36 18.96
N ILE A 170 14.46 7.91 20.16
CA ILE A 170 14.98 7.32 21.39
C ILE A 170 14.12 6.08 21.66
N GLY A 171 14.73 4.89 21.57
CA GLY A 171 14.13 3.61 21.92
C GLY A 171 13.43 2.85 20.79
N ALA A 172 13.94 2.90 19.55
CA ALA A 172 13.47 1.99 18.51
C ALA A 172 13.79 0.55 18.93
N GLY A 173 12.77 -0.18 19.41
CA GLY A 173 12.76 -1.63 19.33
C GLY A 173 12.96 -2.10 17.89
N THR A 174 13.11 -3.40 17.68
CA THR A 174 13.33 -4.10 16.40
C THR A 174 12.15 -3.97 15.42
N ALA A 175 11.74 -2.74 15.12
CA ALA A 175 10.51 -2.44 14.42
C ALA A 175 10.72 -2.45 12.91
N LEU A 176 10.34 -3.53 12.25
CA LEU A 176 10.41 -3.64 10.79
C LEU A 176 9.41 -2.68 10.16
N VAL A 177 9.92 -1.71 9.39
CA VAL A 177 9.07 -0.91 8.50
C VAL A 177 8.98 -1.68 7.19
N THR A 178 7.90 -2.41 7.03
CA THR A 178 7.69 -3.24 5.84
C THR A 178 6.55 -2.64 5.05
N LEU A 179 6.73 -2.64 3.72
CA LEU A 179 5.83 -2.10 2.71
C LEU A 179 6.01 -0.59 2.53
N ILE A 180 6.73 -0.19 1.47
CA ILE A 180 6.33 0.98 0.68
C ILE A 180 5.71 0.42 -0.59
N CYS A 181 4.38 0.46 -0.65
CA CYS A 181 3.64 0.21 -1.86
C CYS A 181 3.81 1.45 -2.76
N VAL A 182 4.87 1.54 -3.59
CA VAL A 182 5.07 2.69 -4.48
C VAL A 182 4.01 2.68 -5.56
N ILE A 183 2.90 3.35 -5.31
CA ILE A 183 1.87 3.57 -6.31
C ILE A 183 2.30 4.80 -7.11
N PRO A 184 2.63 4.67 -8.41
CA PRO A 184 3.07 5.80 -9.20
C PRO A 184 1.99 6.88 -9.23
N THR A 185 2.43 8.13 -9.11
CA THR A 185 1.57 9.33 -9.13
C THR A 185 0.88 9.56 -10.48
N ARG A 186 1.39 8.91 -11.54
CA ARG A 186 0.77 8.80 -12.86
C ARG A 186 1.01 7.41 -13.43
N TYR A 187 -0.06 6.72 -13.80
CA TYR A 187 0.04 5.53 -14.63
C TYR A 187 0.10 5.97 -16.09
N TYR A 188 1.26 5.84 -16.74
CA TYR A 188 1.37 6.06 -18.19
C TYR A 188 0.99 4.77 -18.93
N SER A 189 -0.09 4.83 -19.70
CA SER A 189 -0.46 3.79 -20.65
C SER A 189 0.26 4.02 -21.98
N GLY A 190 1.24 3.16 -22.30
CA GLY A 190 1.55 2.78 -23.69
C GLY A 190 2.81 3.33 -24.35
N LYS A 191 3.33 2.46 -25.24
CA LYS A 191 4.34 2.59 -26.31
C LYS A 191 5.82 2.35 -25.95
N SER A 192 6.39 1.38 -26.68
CA SER A 192 7.82 1.14 -26.88
C SER A 192 8.54 2.48 -27.14
N ILE A 193 9.52 2.81 -26.30
CA ILE A 193 10.35 4.00 -26.47
C ILE A 193 11.76 3.54 -26.81
N ASP A 194 12.17 3.98 -27.98
CA ASP A 194 13.49 3.85 -28.57
C ASP A 194 14.58 4.40 -27.64
N SER A 195 15.73 3.75 -27.65
CA SER A 195 16.87 4.03 -26.78
C SER A 195 17.55 5.35 -27.17
N GLY A 196 17.37 6.40 -26.37
CA GLY A 196 18.06 7.68 -26.59
C GLY A 196 17.99 8.67 -25.42
N ARG A 197 19.03 8.63 -24.56
CA ARG A 197 19.58 9.68 -23.67
C ARG A 197 18.65 10.48 -22.72
N HIS A 198 19.06 10.42 -21.44
CA HIS A 198 18.83 11.34 -20.32
C HIS A 198 17.40 11.49 -19.76
N GLY A 199 17.11 10.70 -18.72
CA GLY A 199 15.98 10.90 -17.80
C GLY A 199 16.03 9.85 -16.68
N VAL A 200 15.99 10.29 -15.43
CA VAL A 200 16.08 9.45 -14.22
C VAL A 200 15.00 8.36 -14.25
N GLY A 201 15.44 7.11 -14.43
CA GLY A 201 14.55 5.95 -14.57
C GLY A 201 14.06 5.43 -13.23
N VAL A 202 12.74 5.45 -13.02
CA VAL A 202 12.06 4.53 -12.10
C VAL A 202 11.70 3.30 -12.93
N LEU A 203 12.48 2.24 -12.77
CA LEU A 203 12.30 0.98 -13.48
C LEU A 203 11.14 0.21 -12.84
N CYS A 204 9.91 0.39 -13.33
CA CYS A 204 8.84 -0.57 -13.11
C CYS A 204 8.64 -1.33 -14.42
N SER A 205 9.47 -2.36 -14.66
CA SER A 205 9.29 -3.26 -15.79
C SER A 205 8.02 -4.09 -15.55
N ILE A 206 6.95 -3.76 -16.26
CA ILE A 206 5.89 -4.71 -16.55
C ILE A 206 6.13 -5.18 -17.99
N GLY A 207 7.10 -6.09 -18.16
CA GLY A 207 7.23 -6.86 -19.40
C GLY A 207 6.24 -8.02 -19.39
N PRO A 208 5.63 -8.38 -20.53
CA PRO A 208 4.93 -9.65 -20.63
C PRO A 208 5.94 -10.77 -20.36
N ARG A 209 5.55 -11.78 -19.58
CA ARG A 209 6.28 -13.05 -19.53
C ARG A 209 6.35 -13.58 -20.96
N GLN A 210 7.49 -13.41 -21.62
CA GLN A 210 7.83 -14.26 -22.76
C GLN A 210 7.92 -15.67 -22.19
N PHE A 211 6.89 -16.48 -22.44
CA PHE A 211 7.08 -17.92 -22.48
C PHE A 211 8.13 -18.15 -23.56
N LEU A 212 9.37 -18.46 -23.14
CA LEU A 212 10.36 -19.08 -24.00
C LEU A 212 9.78 -20.43 -24.41
N GLY A 213 9.11 -20.45 -25.56
CA GLY A 213 8.87 -21.66 -26.32
C GLY A 213 10.23 -22.23 -26.69
N MET A 214 10.58 -23.32 -26.02
CA MET A 214 11.70 -24.16 -26.39
C MET A 214 11.27 -24.93 -27.64
N ASP A 215 11.64 -24.41 -28.81
CA ASP A 215 11.47 -25.09 -30.08
C ASP A 215 12.77 -25.88 -30.40
N ARG A 216 12.60 -27.20 -30.42
CA ARG A 216 13.27 -28.23 -31.25
C ARG A 216 14.66 -28.77 -30.85
N ASN A 217 14.73 -30.08 -30.68
CA ASN A 217 14.99 -30.99 -31.82
C ASN A 217 14.11 -32.24 -31.71
#